data_AF-A0A4Q3MWY2-F1
#
_entry.id   AF-A0A4Q3MWY2-F1
#
_cell.length_a   1.000
_cell.length_b   1.000
_cell.length_c   1.000
_cell.angle_alpha   90.00
_cell.angle_beta   90.00
_cell.angle_gamma   90.00
#
_symmetry.space_group_name_H-M   'P 1'
#
loop_
_entity.id
_entity.type
_entity.pdbx_description
1 polymer ?
#
loop_
_entity_poly.entity_id
_entity_poly.type
_entity_poly.pdbx_seq_one_letter_code
_entity_poly.pdbx_strand_id
1 'polypeptide(L)'
;ATDLANNLVRSGMRVVQAIGVPPGPLDVEVDAVVVALKSRTIPAAEAVAQSLQALRWLQAQGARQIYFKYCSTFDSTPQGNIGPVTEALMDALGTDFTIATPAFPDNQRTVFKGHLFVGDQLLSDSGMREHPLTPMTDANLVRVLQAQCRRKVGLIDHRTVARGATAICERIATLRAEGFGIAIVDAVTNADLLTLGPALEGMPLVTAGSGVAIGLPANFGLAPSPKAASLPPATGLQAVVSGSCSQATQRQVAAFAAAGHPVLAIDARRLGPGERAANQVAAEALAWAEPLLAAGPVLVYSTADAATVQSVQADWGVQAAGEAVEQVLAAVARGLVERGV
;
A
#
# COMPACT_ATOMS: atom_id res chain seq x y z
N ALA A 1 -2.02 2.35 -0.04
CA ALA A 1 -2.63 3.67 0.16
C ALA A 1 -3.21 3.78 1.57
N THR A 2 -4.17 2.92 1.93
CA THR A 2 -4.88 2.97 3.21
C THR A 2 -3.97 2.90 4.44
N ASP A 3 -2.96 2.04 4.46
CA ASP A 3 -2.01 1.97 5.60
C ASP A 3 -1.27 3.28 5.85
N LEU A 4 -0.87 3.98 4.78
CA LEU A 4 -0.23 5.30 4.89
C LEU A 4 -1.24 6.31 5.43
N ALA A 5 -2.44 6.36 4.86
CA ALA A 5 -3.50 7.26 5.32
C ALA A 5 -3.81 7.03 6.81
N ASN A 6 -3.90 5.78 7.25
CA ASN A 6 -4.12 5.42 8.65
C ASN A 6 -3.01 5.93 9.58
N ASN A 7 -1.73 5.77 9.20
CA ASN A 7 -0.62 6.26 10.03
C ASN A 7 -0.60 7.79 10.12
N LEU A 8 -0.91 8.49 9.03
CA LEU A 8 -1.05 9.95 9.01
C LEU A 8 -2.23 10.41 9.90
N VAL A 9 -3.40 9.76 9.79
CA VAL A 9 -4.59 10.03 10.62
C VAL A 9 -4.32 9.81 12.10
N ARG A 10 -3.74 8.67 12.47
CA ARG A 10 -3.37 8.37 13.86
C ARG A 10 -2.37 9.39 14.43
N SER A 11 -1.59 10.02 13.56
CA SER A 11 -0.58 11.01 13.92
C SER A 11 -1.08 12.45 13.81
N GLY A 12 -2.38 12.66 13.51
CA GLY A 12 -3.05 13.96 13.63
C GLY A 12 -3.45 14.64 12.31
N MET A 13 -3.13 14.06 11.15
CA MET A 13 -3.52 14.63 9.85
C MET A 13 -4.93 14.19 9.44
N ARG A 14 -5.75 15.13 8.95
CA ARG A 14 -6.96 14.81 8.17
C ARG A 14 -6.52 14.37 6.79
N VAL A 15 -6.92 13.17 6.38
CA VAL A 15 -6.46 12.56 5.13
C VAL A 15 -7.63 12.19 4.23
N VAL A 16 -7.53 12.56 2.95
CA VAL A 16 -8.36 11.98 1.88
C VAL A 16 -7.53 10.98 1.09
N GLN A 17 -8.08 9.79 0.86
CA GLN A 17 -7.55 8.85 -0.11
C GLN A 17 -8.35 8.93 -1.41
N ALA A 18 -7.68 9.27 -2.51
CA ALA A 18 -8.24 9.25 -3.84
C ALA A 18 -7.91 7.92 -4.54
N ILE A 19 -8.85 7.39 -5.33
CA ILE A 19 -8.60 6.24 -6.22
C ILE A 19 -8.26 6.77 -7.61
N GLY A 20 -6.99 6.62 -8.02
CA GLY A 20 -6.48 7.32 -9.19
C GLY A 20 -6.31 8.83 -8.96
N VAL A 21 -5.86 9.53 -10.00
CA VAL A 21 -5.69 10.99 -9.97
C VAL A 21 -7.07 11.65 -10.13
N PRO A 22 -7.52 12.49 -9.18
CA PRO A 22 -8.81 13.17 -9.31
C PRO A 22 -8.86 14.10 -10.54
N PRO A 23 -10.04 14.28 -11.17
CA PRO A 23 -10.19 15.13 -12.34
C PRO A 23 -10.15 16.63 -12.03
N GLY A 24 -10.32 17.01 -10.76
CA GLY A 24 -10.36 18.40 -10.29
C GLY A 24 -9.84 18.53 -8.86
N PRO A 25 -9.92 19.73 -8.26
CA PRO A 25 -9.56 19.95 -6.87
C PRO A 25 -10.51 19.20 -5.92
N LEU A 26 -10.08 19.02 -4.67
CA LEU A 26 -10.94 18.46 -3.63
C LEU A 26 -11.86 19.55 -3.04
N ASP A 27 -13.12 19.21 -2.82
CA ASP A 27 -14.11 20.08 -2.15
C ASP A 27 -14.01 20.01 -0.61
N VAL A 28 -12.90 19.52 -0.07
CA VAL A 28 -12.69 19.32 1.37
C VAL A 28 -11.29 19.76 1.79
N GLU A 29 -11.23 20.51 2.89
CA GLU A 29 -9.96 20.87 3.51
C GLU A 29 -9.35 19.68 4.23
N VAL A 30 -8.10 19.34 3.88
CA VAL A 30 -7.34 18.22 4.43
C VAL A 30 -5.87 18.58 4.59
N ASP A 31 -5.20 17.88 5.50
CA ASP A 31 -3.78 18.06 5.75
C ASP A 31 -2.93 17.22 4.77
N ALA A 32 -3.47 16.11 4.29
CA ALA A 32 -2.81 15.25 3.29
C ALA A 32 -3.79 14.58 2.32
N VAL A 33 -3.30 14.29 1.12
CA VAL A 33 -4.00 13.49 0.12
C VAL A 33 -3.14 12.30 -0.27
N VAL A 34 -3.74 11.10 -0.25
CA VAL A 34 -3.11 9.86 -0.70
C VAL A 34 -3.74 9.44 -2.02
N VAL A 35 -3.00 9.57 -3.12
CA VAL A 35 -3.42 9.09 -4.44
C VAL A 35 -3.07 7.61 -4.59
N ALA A 36 -4.08 6.74 -4.68
CA ALA A 36 -3.90 5.30 -4.84
C ALA A 36 -3.76 4.94 -6.33
N LEU A 37 -2.59 4.42 -6.71
CA LEU A 37 -2.30 3.93 -8.06
C LEU A 37 -2.12 2.40 -8.06
N LYS A 38 -2.50 1.74 -9.16
CA LYS A 38 -2.20 0.32 -9.42
C LYS A 38 -0.87 0.20 -10.19
N SER A 39 0.20 0.77 -9.65
CA SER A 39 1.48 0.97 -10.37
C SER A 39 2.62 0.04 -9.97
N ARG A 40 2.38 -0.95 -9.08
CA ARG A 40 3.44 -1.81 -8.52
C ARG A 40 4.14 -2.67 -9.58
N THR A 41 3.36 -3.34 -10.44
CA THR A 41 3.83 -4.40 -11.35
C THR A 41 3.58 -4.10 -12.83
N ILE A 42 3.07 -2.91 -13.15
CA ILE A 42 2.92 -2.45 -14.53
C ILE A 42 4.29 -2.06 -15.11
N PRO A 43 4.44 -1.87 -16.43
CA PRO A 43 5.69 -1.38 -17.01
C PRO A 43 6.18 -0.08 -16.36
N ALA A 44 7.49 0.03 -16.14
CA ALA A 44 8.07 1.17 -15.42
C ALA A 44 7.72 2.53 -16.03
N ALA A 45 7.67 2.63 -17.36
CA ALA A 45 7.27 3.86 -18.06
C ALA A 45 5.84 4.30 -17.72
N GLU A 46 4.91 3.34 -17.59
CA GLU A 46 3.52 3.63 -17.21
C GLU A 46 3.43 4.02 -15.73
N ALA A 47 4.16 3.32 -14.84
CA ALA A 47 4.21 3.67 -13.43
C ALA A 47 4.78 5.08 -13.19
N VAL A 48 5.82 5.45 -13.94
CA VAL A 48 6.39 6.80 -13.95
C VAL A 48 5.35 7.81 -14.45
N ALA A 49 4.70 7.56 -15.59
CA ALA A 49 3.70 8.47 -16.15
C ALA A 49 2.54 8.74 -15.18
N GLN A 50 1.98 7.69 -14.57
CA GLN A 50 0.91 7.80 -13.57
C GLN A 50 1.38 8.56 -12.32
N SER A 51 2.60 8.29 -11.84
CA SER A 51 3.16 8.95 -10.65
C SER A 51 3.43 10.43 -10.89
N LEU A 52 3.92 10.80 -12.08
CA LEU A 52 4.10 12.20 -12.48
C LEU A 52 2.77 12.93 -12.68
N GLN A 53 1.73 12.24 -13.14
CA GLN A 53 0.38 12.81 -13.19
C GLN A 53 -0.15 13.10 -11.78
N ALA A 54 0.02 12.16 -10.85
CA ALA A 54 -0.35 12.35 -9.45
C ALA A 54 0.45 13.49 -8.79
N LEU A 55 1.76 13.57 -9.05
CA LEU A 55 2.62 14.66 -8.58
C LEU A 55 2.09 16.03 -9.02
N ARG A 56 1.85 16.21 -10.33
CA ARG A 56 1.34 17.49 -10.85
C ARG A 56 0.02 17.89 -10.20
N TRP A 57 -0.88 16.93 -10.02
CA TRP A 57 -2.16 17.17 -9.35
C TRP A 57 -1.95 17.58 -7.89
N LEU A 58 -1.10 16.86 -7.13
CA LEU A 58 -0.78 17.17 -5.74
C LEU A 58 -0.14 18.56 -5.59
N GLN A 59 0.77 18.93 -6.48
CA GLN A 59 1.37 20.27 -6.50
C GLN A 59 0.32 21.35 -6.78
N ALA A 60 -0.63 21.10 -7.69
CA ALA A 60 -1.74 22.01 -7.95
C ALA A 60 -2.68 22.16 -6.74
N GLN A 61 -2.72 21.18 -5.82
CA GLN A 61 -3.43 21.29 -4.54
C GLN A 61 -2.59 21.96 -3.42
N GLY A 62 -1.35 22.38 -3.71
CA GLY A 62 -0.49 23.05 -2.73
C GLY A 62 0.31 22.10 -1.81
N ALA A 63 0.50 20.83 -2.21
CA ALA A 63 1.31 19.89 -1.43
C ALA A 63 2.75 20.41 -1.22
N ARG A 64 3.18 20.50 0.04
CA ARG A 64 4.51 21.00 0.45
C ARG A 64 5.60 19.93 0.50
N GLN A 65 5.21 18.67 0.63
CA GLN A 65 6.09 17.50 0.67
C GLN A 65 5.40 16.34 -0.05
N ILE A 66 6.14 15.59 -0.85
CA ILE A 66 5.64 14.43 -1.59
C ILE A 66 6.12 13.15 -0.91
N TYR A 67 5.20 12.21 -0.71
CA TYR A 67 5.51 10.91 -0.15
C TYR A 67 5.28 9.81 -1.18
N PHE A 68 6.35 9.21 -1.69
CA PHE A 68 6.24 8.05 -2.56
C PHE A 68 6.17 6.77 -1.72
N LYS A 69 4.95 6.22 -1.64
CA LYS A 69 4.63 5.02 -0.86
C LYS A 69 4.76 3.74 -1.68
N TYR A 70 5.57 2.79 -1.20
CA TYR A 70 5.66 1.42 -1.72
C TYR A 70 5.53 0.37 -0.61
N CYS A 71 5.47 -0.92 -0.96
CA CYS A 71 5.22 -2.01 -0.02
C CYS A 71 6.31 -2.12 1.06
N SER A 72 5.95 -2.55 2.28
CA SER A 72 6.91 -2.74 3.38
C SER A 72 7.83 -3.95 3.18
N THR A 73 7.58 -4.77 2.16
CA THR A 73 8.43 -5.88 1.71
C THR A 73 9.25 -5.53 0.46
N PHE A 74 9.25 -4.25 0.06
CA PHE A 74 10.04 -3.72 -1.05
C PHE A 74 9.74 -4.37 -2.41
N ASP A 75 8.52 -4.88 -2.59
CA ASP A 75 8.01 -5.60 -3.77
C ASP A 75 8.39 -4.89 -5.08
N SER A 76 9.35 -5.46 -5.79
CA SER A 76 9.87 -4.94 -7.04
C SER A 76 10.77 -5.97 -7.72
N THR A 77 11.15 -5.72 -8.97
CA THR A 77 12.17 -6.49 -9.70
C THR A 77 13.33 -5.57 -10.06
N PRO A 78 14.43 -6.07 -10.67
CA PRO A 78 15.48 -5.18 -11.19
C PRO A 78 14.97 -4.14 -12.20
N GLN A 79 13.81 -4.36 -12.82
CA GLN A 79 13.18 -3.42 -13.74
C GLN A 79 12.34 -2.33 -13.03
N GLY A 80 12.12 -2.44 -11.71
CA GLY A 80 11.42 -1.46 -10.90
C GLY A 80 10.15 -2.00 -10.22
N ASN A 81 9.21 -1.14 -9.81
CA ASN A 81 9.08 0.29 -10.17
C ASN A 81 9.58 1.29 -9.12
N ILE A 82 10.13 0.83 -7.98
CA ILE A 82 10.56 1.72 -6.89
C ILE A 82 11.64 2.69 -7.37
N GLY A 83 12.73 2.18 -7.95
CA GLY A 83 13.81 3.01 -8.51
C GLY A 83 13.33 4.00 -9.58
N PRO A 84 12.76 3.53 -10.72
CA PRO A 84 12.34 4.42 -11.81
C PRO A 84 11.38 5.53 -11.40
N VAL A 85 10.39 5.23 -10.54
CA VAL A 85 9.45 6.24 -10.04
C VAL A 85 10.14 7.22 -9.09
N THR A 86 11.02 6.73 -8.21
CA THR A 86 11.81 7.60 -7.32
C THR A 86 12.62 8.60 -8.12
N GLU A 87 13.39 8.15 -9.11
CA GLU A 87 14.24 9.02 -9.93
C GLU A 87 13.42 10.04 -10.74
N ALA A 88 12.30 9.62 -11.33
CA ALA A 88 11.44 10.53 -12.08
C ALA A 88 10.78 11.60 -11.18
N LEU A 89 10.37 11.24 -9.96
CA LEU A 89 9.85 12.20 -8.99
C LEU A 89 10.94 13.15 -8.52
N MET A 90 12.17 12.67 -8.29
CA MET A 90 13.31 13.50 -7.93
C MET A 90 13.61 14.54 -9.02
N ASP A 91 13.64 14.10 -10.28
CA ASP A 91 13.85 14.97 -11.45
C ASP A 91 12.76 16.05 -11.55
N ALA A 92 11.49 15.66 -11.41
CA ALA A 92 10.36 16.58 -11.51
C ALA A 92 10.28 17.57 -10.33
N LEU A 93 10.76 17.19 -9.15
CA LEU A 93 10.82 18.05 -7.96
C LEU A 93 12.11 18.87 -7.88
N GLY A 94 13.09 18.62 -8.74
CA GLY A 94 14.40 19.28 -8.69
C GLY A 94 15.20 18.96 -7.42
N THR A 95 14.97 17.80 -6.79
CA THR A 95 15.72 17.35 -5.61
C THR A 95 16.84 16.39 -6.01
N ASP A 96 18.00 16.53 -5.38
CA ASP A 96 19.16 15.67 -5.60
C ASP A 96 19.25 14.51 -4.60
N PHE A 97 18.43 14.52 -3.55
CA PHE A 97 18.46 13.51 -2.49
C PHE A 97 17.07 13.11 -1.99
N THR A 98 16.92 11.83 -1.62
CA THR A 98 15.80 11.30 -0.85
C THR A 98 16.24 10.10 0.01
N ILE A 99 15.46 9.80 1.05
CA ILE A 99 15.56 8.51 1.74
C ILE A 99 14.72 7.42 1.05
N ALA A 100 14.99 6.17 1.40
CA ALA A 100 14.21 4.98 1.07
C ALA A 100 14.17 4.03 2.30
N THR A 101 13.01 3.80 2.90
CA THR A 101 12.89 2.75 3.92
C THR A 101 11.51 2.10 3.95
N PRO A 102 11.41 0.77 3.76
CA PRO A 102 10.15 0.05 3.87
C PRO A 102 9.78 -0.31 5.32
N ALA A 103 10.62 0.03 6.30
CA ALA A 103 10.43 -0.37 7.69
C ALA A 103 9.03 0.00 8.21
N PHE A 104 8.41 -0.97 8.88
CA PHE A 104 7.15 -0.84 9.57
C PHE A 104 7.11 -1.82 10.75
N PRO A 105 7.76 -1.48 11.89
CA PRO A 105 7.94 -2.38 13.03
C PRO A 105 6.64 -2.91 13.63
N ASP A 106 5.55 -2.12 13.67
CA ASP A 106 4.22 -2.61 14.10
C ASP A 106 3.72 -3.79 13.24
N ASN A 107 4.12 -3.83 11.97
CA ASN A 107 3.86 -4.95 11.07
C ASN A 107 5.07 -5.87 10.94
N GLN A 108 5.99 -5.89 11.90
CA GLN A 108 7.17 -6.77 11.93
C GLN A 108 8.09 -6.63 10.71
N ARG A 109 8.22 -5.42 10.15
CA ARG A 109 9.19 -5.12 9.09
C ARG A 109 10.26 -4.20 9.65
N THR A 110 11.49 -4.69 9.78
CA THR A 110 12.63 -3.93 10.31
C THR A 110 13.78 -3.92 9.31
N VAL A 111 14.56 -2.84 9.31
CA VAL A 111 15.74 -2.71 8.46
C VAL A 111 16.95 -2.51 9.35
N PHE A 112 17.94 -3.40 9.22
CA PHE A 112 19.18 -3.36 9.98
C PHE A 112 20.37 -3.60 9.05
N LYS A 113 21.32 -2.67 9.06
CA LYS A 113 22.47 -2.64 8.13
C LYS A 113 22.05 -2.77 6.67
N GLY A 114 20.97 -2.09 6.30
CA GLY A 114 20.37 -2.12 4.97
C GLY A 114 19.68 -3.44 4.61
N HIS A 115 19.61 -4.42 5.52
CA HIS A 115 18.91 -5.68 5.28
C HIS A 115 17.50 -5.64 5.85
N LEU A 116 16.51 -6.02 5.04
CA LEU A 116 15.11 -6.09 5.44
C LEU A 116 14.81 -7.44 6.09
N PHE A 117 14.17 -7.38 7.25
CA PHE A 117 13.62 -8.51 7.98
C PHE A 117 12.10 -8.51 7.91
N VAL A 118 11.52 -9.71 7.83
CA VAL A 118 10.09 -9.99 7.91
C VAL A 118 9.88 -10.92 9.10
N GLY A 119 9.39 -10.38 10.21
CA GLY A 119 9.45 -11.08 11.50
C GLY A 119 10.90 -11.36 11.88
N ASP A 120 11.19 -12.62 12.20
CA ASP A 120 12.54 -13.06 12.60
C ASP A 120 13.41 -13.52 11.43
N GLN A 121 12.91 -13.46 10.18
CA GLN A 121 13.61 -13.94 8.99
C GLN A 121 14.09 -12.79 8.11
N LEU A 122 15.16 -13.00 7.35
CA LEU A 122 15.50 -12.12 6.23
C LEU A 122 14.39 -12.14 5.19
N LEU A 123 14.21 -11.04 4.45
CA LEU A 123 13.27 -10.96 3.33
C LEU A 123 13.41 -12.15 2.37
N SER A 124 14.65 -12.51 2.03
CA SER A 124 15.02 -13.61 1.12
C SER A 124 14.76 -15.01 1.65
N ASP A 125 14.48 -15.14 2.95
CA ASP A 125 14.19 -16.41 3.63
C ASP A 125 12.70 -16.50 4.07
N SER A 126 11.95 -15.42 3.86
CA SER A 126 10.52 -15.34 4.12
C SER A 126 9.69 -15.84 2.94
N GLY A 127 8.37 -15.92 3.11
CA GLY A 127 7.45 -16.22 1.99
C GLY A 127 7.55 -15.26 0.80
N MET A 128 8.18 -14.08 0.96
CA MET A 128 8.41 -13.16 -0.16
C MET A 128 9.41 -13.69 -1.19
N ARG A 129 10.27 -14.66 -0.83
CA ARG A 129 11.19 -15.32 -1.76
C ARG A 129 10.47 -15.92 -2.97
N GLU A 130 9.29 -16.46 -2.75
CA GLU A 130 8.47 -17.17 -3.74
C GLU A 130 7.26 -16.34 -4.18
N HIS A 131 7.26 -15.02 -3.92
CA HIS A 131 6.15 -14.17 -4.28
C HIS A 131 5.89 -14.24 -5.81
N PRO A 132 4.63 -14.49 -6.25
CA PRO A 132 4.35 -14.89 -7.64
C PRO A 132 4.65 -13.80 -8.68
N LEU A 133 4.67 -12.53 -8.26
CA LEU A 133 4.88 -11.39 -9.17
C LEU A 133 6.23 -10.70 -8.97
N THR A 134 6.79 -10.74 -7.77
CA THR A 134 7.97 -9.97 -7.36
C THR A 134 8.77 -10.77 -6.33
N PRO A 135 9.34 -11.93 -6.73
CA PRO A 135 10.10 -12.77 -5.81
C PRO A 135 11.31 -12.01 -5.27
N MET A 136 11.39 -11.90 -3.94
CA MET A 136 12.42 -11.13 -3.25
C MET A 136 13.52 -12.07 -2.76
N THR A 137 14.54 -12.33 -3.58
CA THR A 137 15.63 -13.28 -3.27
C THR A 137 16.86 -12.64 -2.62
N ASP A 138 16.85 -11.31 -2.47
CA ASP A 138 17.91 -10.53 -1.83
C ASP A 138 17.32 -9.62 -0.74
N ALA A 139 17.81 -9.75 0.50
CA ALA A 139 17.38 -8.92 1.61
C ALA A 139 18.12 -7.58 1.71
N ASN A 140 19.25 -7.40 1.01
CA ASN A 140 20.03 -6.16 1.05
C ASN A 140 19.38 -5.09 0.17
N LEU A 141 18.65 -4.17 0.80
CA LEU A 141 17.88 -3.14 0.11
C LEU A 141 18.75 -2.15 -0.67
N VAL A 142 20.02 -1.96 -0.27
CA VAL A 142 20.93 -1.10 -1.04
C VAL A 142 21.17 -1.73 -2.41
N ARG A 143 21.45 -3.03 -2.48
CA ARG A 143 21.60 -3.75 -3.76
C ARG A 143 20.30 -3.81 -4.55
N VAL A 144 19.20 -4.18 -3.87
CA VAL A 144 17.89 -4.30 -4.53
C VAL A 144 17.48 -2.98 -5.18
N LEU A 145 17.61 -1.85 -4.47
CA LEU A 145 17.29 -0.54 -5.03
C LEU A 145 18.31 -0.08 -6.06
N GLN A 146 19.61 -0.32 -5.85
CA GLN A 146 20.65 0.06 -6.81
C GLN A 146 20.45 -0.60 -8.17
N ALA A 147 19.94 -1.84 -8.22
CA ALA A 147 19.63 -2.54 -9.47
C ALA A 147 18.57 -1.83 -10.34
N GLN A 148 17.79 -0.93 -9.75
CA GLN A 148 16.65 -0.23 -10.37
C GLN A 148 16.94 1.25 -10.64
N CYS A 149 18.08 1.77 -10.19
CA CYS A 149 18.40 3.20 -10.17
C CYS A 149 19.68 3.49 -10.95
N ARG A 150 19.71 4.67 -11.58
CA ARG A 150 20.95 5.25 -12.15
C ARG A 150 21.76 6.00 -11.09
N ARG A 151 21.07 6.69 -10.17
CA ARG A 151 21.67 7.34 -9.00
C ARG A 151 22.29 6.31 -8.07
N LYS A 152 23.38 6.71 -7.40
CA LYS A 152 24.02 5.87 -6.37
C LYS A 152 23.10 5.76 -5.15
N VAL A 153 22.94 4.55 -4.65
CA VAL A 153 22.18 4.22 -3.44
C VAL A 153 23.14 3.97 -2.27
N GLY A 154 22.97 4.75 -1.20
CA GLY A 154 23.76 4.68 0.02
C GLY A 154 22.99 4.10 1.21
N LEU A 155 23.58 4.21 2.39
CA LEU A 155 22.99 3.74 3.65
C LEU A 155 23.16 4.79 4.77
N ILE A 156 22.07 5.05 5.47
CA ILE A 156 22.01 5.68 6.79
C ILE A 156 21.75 4.55 7.78
N ASP A 157 22.79 4.13 8.50
CA ASP A 157 22.72 2.93 9.33
C ASP A 157 22.13 3.20 10.72
N HIS A 158 21.79 2.13 11.44
CA HIS A 158 21.14 2.22 12.75
C HIS A 158 21.95 3.01 13.78
N ARG A 159 23.29 3.07 13.66
CA ARG A 159 24.15 3.83 14.58
C ARG A 159 23.96 5.33 14.37
N THR A 160 23.79 5.72 13.11
CA THR A 160 23.46 7.10 12.75
C THR A 160 22.06 7.47 13.25
N VAL A 161 21.08 6.59 13.02
CA VAL A 161 19.69 6.82 13.46
C VAL A 161 19.60 6.91 14.98
N ALA A 162 20.26 6.02 15.71
CA ALA A 162 20.31 6.03 17.17
C ALA A 162 20.94 7.31 17.78
N ARG A 163 21.73 8.07 17.00
CA ARG A 163 22.29 9.35 17.42
C ARG A 163 21.34 10.54 17.23
N GLY A 164 20.15 10.34 16.68
CA GLY A 164 19.12 11.37 16.57
C GLY A 164 19.11 12.12 15.24
N ALA A 165 18.10 13.01 15.10
CA ALA A 165 17.82 13.74 13.86
C ALA A 165 19.02 14.54 13.32
N THR A 166 19.78 15.22 14.19
CA THR A 166 20.97 15.98 13.78
C THR A 166 22.01 15.09 13.09
N ALA A 167 22.29 13.90 13.64
CA ALA A 167 23.25 12.97 13.05
C ALA A 167 22.76 12.41 11.70
N ILE A 168 21.44 12.23 11.55
CA ILE A 168 20.83 11.84 10.28
C ILE A 168 21.02 12.95 9.24
N CYS A 169 20.76 14.23 9.58
CA CYS A 169 20.99 15.37 8.68
C CYS A 169 22.45 15.49 8.25
N GLU A 170 23.40 15.35 9.20
CA GLU A 170 24.84 15.32 8.91
C GLU A 170 25.18 14.21 7.91
N ARG A 171 24.64 13.00 8.13
CA ARG A 171 24.90 11.86 7.24
C ARG A 171 24.29 12.07 5.85
N ILE A 172 23.11 12.67 5.76
CA ILE A 172 22.50 13.06 4.47
C ILE A 172 23.45 14.03 3.74
N ALA A 173 23.97 15.04 4.41
CA ALA A 173 24.89 16.00 3.80
C ALA A 173 26.19 15.32 3.31
N THR A 174 26.75 14.40 4.10
CA THR A 174 27.92 13.59 3.68
C THR A 174 27.61 12.75 2.43
N LEU A 175 26.50 12.03 2.42
CA LEU A 175 26.10 11.19 1.29
C LEU A 175 25.89 12.01 0.01
N ARG A 176 25.28 13.20 0.12
CA ARG A 176 25.13 14.13 -1.01
C ARG A 176 26.50 14.56 -1.56
N ALA A 177 27.44 14.92 -0.70
CA ALA A 177 28.81 15.29 -1.09
C ALA A 177 29.58 14.14 -1.77
N GLU A 178 29.30 12.90 -1.39
CA GLU A 178 29.87 11.67 -1.99
C GLU A 178 29.17 11.27 -3.32
N GLY A 179 28.13 12.01 -3.74
CA GLY A 179 27.39 11.79 -4.97
C GLY A 179 26.31 10.70 -4.87
N PHE A 180 25.85 10.35 -3.66
CA PHE A 180 24.66 9.52 -3.46
C PHE A 180 23.40 10.36 -3.60
N GLY A 181 22.42 9.85 -4.35
CA GLY A 181 21.12 10.52 -4.52
C GLY A 181 19.99 9.86 -3.72
N ILE A 182 20.17 8.61 -3.29
CA ILE A 182 19.17 7.89 -2.51
C ILE A 182 19.87 7.17 -1.36
N ALA A 183 19.27 7.11 -0.18
CA ALA A 183 19.81 6.33 0.93
C ALA A 183 18.76 5.39 1.54
N ILE A 184 19.12 4.11 1.65
CA ILE A 184 18.39 3.20 2.53
C ILE A 184 18.57 3.66 3.97
N VAL A 185 17.51 3.61 4.77
CA VAL A 185 17.56 4.01 6.18
C VAL A 185 17.15 2.84 7.06
N ASP A 186 18.02 2.49 8.00
CA ASP A 186 17.75 1.49 9.03
C ASP A 186 16.65 1.98 9.98
N ALA A 187 15.76 1.08 10.39
CA ALA A 187 14.81 1.30 11.48
C ALA A 187 14.37 -0.06 12.02
N VAL A 188 14.62 -0.29 13.31
CA VAL A 188 14.25 -1.53 14.01
C VAL A 188 13.12 -1.32 15.01
N THR A 189 12.79 -0.06 15.33
CA THR A 189 11.69 0.33 16.21
C THR A 189 10.90 1.51 15.66
N ASN A 190 9.68 1.75 16.17
CA ASN A 190 8.94 2.97 15.84
C ASN A 190 9.63 4.23 16.37
N ALA A 191 10.45 4.13 17.42
CA ALA A 191 11.24 5.25 17.92
C ALA A 191 12.29 5.71 16.88
N ASP A 192 12.89 4.76 16.15
CA ASP A 192 13.77 5.08 15.02
C ASP A 192 13.02 5.86 13.94
N LEU A 193 11.81 5.41 13.57
CA LEU A 193 10.96 6.08 12.58
C LEU A 193 10.52 7.49 13.02
N LEU A 194 10.17 7.67 14.29
CA LEU A 194 9.87 8.99 14.86
C LEU A 194 11.09 9.91 14.83
N THR A 195 12.29 9.38 15.03
CA THR A 195 13.54 10.13 14.94
C THR A 195 13.82 10.63 13.53
N LEU A 196 13.34 9.92 12.49
CA LEU A 196 13.43 10.39 11.11
C LEU A 196 12.60 11.65 10.88
N GLY A 197 11.44 11.80 11.54
CA GLY A 197 10.51 12.91 11.32
C GLY A 197 11.19 14.28 11.20
N PRO A 198 11.82 14.79 12.27
CA PRO A 198 12.54 16.07 12.25
C PRO A 198 13.69 16.12 11.24
N ALA A 199 14.37 14.99 10.98
CA ALA A 199 15.46 14.96 10.00
C ALA A 199 15.00 15.06 8.54
N LEU A 200 13.71 14.79 8.28
CA LEU A 200 13.07 14.87 6.97
C LEU A 200 12.26 16.17 6.79
N GLU A 201 12.29 17.08 7.76
CA GLU A 201 11.67 18.40 7.64
C GLU A 201 12.27 19.16 6.44
N GLY A 202 11.40 19.72 5.59
CA GLY A 202 11.81 20.43 4.37
C GLY A 202 12.29 19.55 3.22
N MET A 203 12.38 18.22 3.38
CA MET A 203 12.74 17.31 2.28
C MET A 203 11.59 17.26 1.24
N PRO A 204 11.79 17.60 -0.04
CA PRO A 204 10.69 17.68 -1.02
C PRO A 204 10.04 16.32 -1.32
N LEU A 205 10.85 15.25 -1.29
CA LEU A 205 10.43 13.88 -1.56
C LEU A 205 10.87 12.97 -0.43
N VAL A 206 9.94 12.22 0.15
CA VAL A 206 10.21 11.09 1.04
C VAL A 206 9.75 9.83 0.33
N THR A 207 10.64 8.85 0.15
CA THR A 207 10.25 7.53 -0.35
C THR A 207 10.31 6.51 0.77
N ALA A 208 9.21 5.79 1.02
CA ALA A 208 9.14 4.87 2.15
C ALA A 208 7.92 3.93 2.12
N GLY A 209 7.93 2.97 3.05
CA GLY A 209 6.77 2.18 3.49
C GLY A 209 5.75 3.03 4.23
N SER A 210 4.93 2.47 5.12
CA SER A 210 3.95 3.28 5.89
C SER A 210 4.56 3.85 7.17
N GLY A 211 5.67 3.28 7.64
CA GLY A 211 6.21 3.54 8.97
C GLY A 211 6.67 4.99 9.19
N VAL A 212 7.44 5.55 8.25
CA VAL A 212 8.00 6.93 8.38
C VAL A 212 6.92 7.99 8.60
N ALA A 213 5.72 7.76 8.06
CA ALA A 213 4.59 8.68 8.14
C ALA A 213 4.18 9.05 9.57
N ILE A 214 4.51 8.23 10.58
CA ILE A 214 4.20 8.55 11.98
C ILE A 214 4.99 9.74 12.54
N GLY A 215 6.16 10.03 11.95
CA GLY A 215 7.05 11.13 12.38
C GLY A 215 6.84 12.44 11.64
N LEU A 216 6.05 12.46 10.56
CA LEU A 216 5.95 13.64 9.68
C LEU A 216 4.99 14.74 10.15
N PRO A 217 3.80 14.45 10.75
CA PRO A 217 2.84 15.50 11.09
C PRO A 217 3.36 16.59 12.03
N ALA A 218 4.27 16.26 12.94
CA ALA A 218 4.88 17.23 13.85
C ALA A 218 5.61 18.37 13.10
N ASN A 219 6.22 18.07 11.94
CA ASN A 219 6.89 19.07 11.09
C ASN A 219 5.91 20.10 10.50
N PHE A 220 4.61 19.82 10.53
CA PHE A 220 3.55 20.71 10.06
C PHE A 220 2.76 21.34 11.22
N GLY A 221 3.26 21.21 12.47
CA GLY A 221 2.58 21.72 13.66
C GLY A 221 1.36 20.90 14.07
N LEU A 222 1.23 19.66 13.58
CA LEU A 222 0.12 18.77 13.89
C LEU A 222 0.52 17.79 14.99
N ALA A 223 -0.46 17.44 15.82
CA ALA A 223 -0.32 16.46 16.89
C ALA A 223 -1.47 15.44 16.82
N PRO A 224 -1.28 14.21 17.33
CA PRO A 224 -2.33 13.19 17.39
C PRO A 224 -3.62 13.75 17.99
N SER A 225 -4.74 13.54 17.29
CA SER A 225 -6.04 14.05 17.69
C SER A 225 -7.16 13.11 17.25
N PRO A 226 -8.13 12.77 18.12
CA PRO A 226 -9.31 12.00 17.73
C PRO A 226 -10.10 12.64 16.58
N LYS A 227 -10.04 13.96 16.45
CA LYS A 227 -10.74 14.70 15.39
C LYS A 227 -10.22 14.35 13.99
N ALA A 228 -8.94 13.97 13.86
CA ALA A 228 -8.36 13.58 12.56
C ALA A 228 -9.00 12.31 12.00
N ALA A 229 -9.45 11.41 12.88
CA ALA A 229 -10.14 10.16 12.53
C ALA A 229 -11.67 10.30 12.48
N SER A 230 -12.21 11.50 12.73
CA SER A 230 -13.65 11.73 12.73
C SER A 230 -14.20 11.64 11.32
N LEU A 231 -14.96 10.59 11.04
CA LEU A 231 -15.73 10.44 9.81
C LEU A 231 -17.20 10.76 10.09
N PRO A 232 -17.95 11.24 9.09
CA PRO A 232 -19.41 11.27 9.17
C PRO A 232 -19.94 9.85 9.48
N PRO A 233 -21.03 9.72 10.24
CA PRO A 233 -21.68 8.43 10.44
C PRO A 233 -22.01 7.78 9.10
N ALA A 234 -21.67 6.51 8.94
CA ALA A 234 -22.13 5.73 7.79
C ALA A 234 -23.66 5.57 7.85
N THR A 235 -24.32 5.67 6.70
CA THR A 235 -25.76 5.50 6.54
C THR A 235 -26.03 4.49 5.44
N GLY A 236 -27.13 3.76 5.50
CA GLY A 236 -27.51 2.78 4.49
C GLY A 236 -27.54 1.35 5.05
N LEU A 237 -27.70 0.40 4.13
CA LEU A 237 -27.65 -1.03 4.40
C LEU A 237 -26.19 -1.47 4.57
N GLN A 238 -25.97 -2.74 4.89
CA GLN A 238 -24.64 -3.26 5.18
C GLN A 238 -24.37 -4.53 4.39
N ALA A 239 -23.14 -4.69 3.92
CA ALA A 239 -22.68 -5.95 3.34
C ALA A 239 -21.17 -6.08 3.49
N VAL A 240 -20.69 -7.32 3.41
CA VAL A 240 -19.27 -7.67 3.41
C VAL A 240 -18.96 -8.36 2.09
N VAL A 241 -17.92 -7.89 1.40
CA VAL A 241 -17.37 -8.55 0.21
C VAL A 241 -15.94 -8.99 0.53
N SER A 242 -15.66 -10.29 0.45
CA SER A 242 -14.37 -10.85 0.85
C SER A 242 -13.73 -11.69 -0.24
N GLY A 243 -12.60 -11.21 -0.79
CA GLY A 243 -11.82 -11.92 -1.81
C GLY A 243 -10.63 -12.72 -1.28
N SER A 244 -10.26 -12.52 -0.02
CA SER A 244 -9.00 -13.06 0.52
C SER A 244 -9.11 -14.55 0.86
N CYS A 245 -8.07 -15.31 0.51
CA CYS A 245 -7.92 -16.74 0.81
C CYS A 245 -7.11 -17.02 2.09
N SER A 246 -6.82 -16.00 2.90
CA SER A 246 -5.99 -16.17 4.10
C SER A 246 -6.69 -16.98 5.19
N GLN A 247 -5.91 -17.67 6.04
CA GLN A 247 -6.45 -18.36 7.21
C GLN A 247 -7.20 -17.41 8.16
N ALA A 248 -6.77 -16.15 8.27
CA ALA A 248 -7.46 -15.15 9.08
C ALA A 248 -8.84 -14.84 8.51
N THR A 249 -8.94 -14.67 7.19
CA THR A 249 -10.21 -14.44 6.48
C THR A 249 -11.15 -15.63 6.61
N GLN A 250 -10.64 -16.86 6.48
CA GLN A 250 -11.44 -18.08 6.68
C GLN A 250 -12.06 -18.12 8.08
N ARG A 251 -11.29 -17.77 9.12
CA ARG A 251 -11.81 -17.67 10.50
C ARG A 251 -12.87 -16.56 10.65
N GLN A 252 -12.69 -15.42 9.98
CA GLN A 252 -13.65 -14.32 9.99
C GLN A 252 -14.98 -14.71 9.32
N VAL A 253 -14.93 -15.39 8.17
CA VAL A 253 -16.13 -15.90 7.47
C VAL A 253 -16.86 -16.92 8.35
N ALA A 254 -16.13 -17.87 8.95
CA ALA A 254 -16.72 -18.87 9.84
C ALA A 254 -17.40 -18.23 11.07
N ALA A 255 -16.76 -17.22 11.68
CA ALA A 255 -17.33 -16.48 12.80
C ALA A 255 -18.59 -15.69 12.40
N PHE A 256 -18.59 -15.06 11.24
CA PHE A 256 -19.74 -14.31 10.71
C PHE A 256 -20.94 -15.24 10.46
N ALA A 257 -20.70 -16.41 9.87
CA ALA A 257 -21.73 -17.44 9.67
C ALA A 257 -22.24 -18.01 11.01
N ALA A 258 -21.35 -18.30 11.96
CA ALA A 258 -21.71 -18.83 13.27
C ALA A 258 -22.55 -17.84 14.12
N ALA A 259 -22.42 -16.53 13.86
CA ALA A 259 -23.26 -15.50 14.45
C ALA A 259 -24.68 -15.44 13.85
N GLY A 260 -24.99 -16.28 12.86
CA GLY A 260 -26.31 -16.37 12.22
C GLY A 260 -26.51 -15.43 11.03
N HIS A 261 -25.46 -14.74 10.58
CA HIS A 261 -25.57 -13.87 9.42
C HIS A 261 -25.53 -14.66 8.09
N PRO A 262 -26.25 -14.21 7.05
CA PRO A 262 -26.24 -14.88 5.75
C PRO A 262 -24.88 -14.79 5.06
N VAL A 263 -24.39 -15.91 4.54
CA VAL A 263 -23.16 -16.00 3.76
C VAL A 263 -23.39 -16.67 2.42
N LEU A 264 -22.73 -16.18 1.37
CA LEU A 264 -22.74 -16.78 0.03
C LEU A 264 -21.31 -16.91 -0.49
N ALA A 265 -20.91 -18.15 -0.78
CA ALA A 265 -19.65 -18.47 -1.42
C ALA A 265 -19.77 -18.35 -2.94
N ILE A 266 -18.85 -17.61 -3.57
CA ILE A 266 -18.66 -17.58 -5.02
C ILE A 266 -17.88 -18.83 -5.42
N ASP A 267 -18.50 -19.67 -6.26
CA ASP A 267 -17.83 -20.83 -6.82
C ASP A 267 -16.96 -20.43 -8.02
N ALA A 268 -15.64 -20.39 -7.81
CA ALA A 268 -14.66 -20.02 -8.81
C ALA A 268 -14.69 -20.91 -10.07
N ARG A 269 -15.20 -22.15 -9.98
CA ARG A 269 -15.33 -23.07 -11.12
C ARG A 269 -16.42 -22.65 -12.11
N ARG A 270 -17.35 -21.79 -11.68
CA ARG A 270 -18.40 -21.21 -12.52
C ARG A 270 -17.93 -19.97 -13.27
N LEU A 271 -16.72 -19.51 -12.99
CA LEU A 271 -16.11 -18.40 -13.70
C LEU A 271 -15.54 -18.89 -15.03
N GLY A 272 -15.05 -17.95 -15.82
CA GLY A 272 -14.42 -18.25 -17.10
C GLY A 272 -13.78 -16.98 -17.65
N PRO A 273 -13.00 -17.08 -18.73
CA PRO A 273 -12.38 -15.92 -19.35
C PRO A 273 -13.46 -14.94 -19.85
N GLY A 274 -13.31 -13.67 -19.44
CA GLY A 274 -14.17 -12.55 -19.85
C GLY A 274 -15.35 -12.27 -18.91
N GLU A 275 -16.00 -11.12 -19.15
CA GLU A 275 -16.94 -10.53 -18.19
C GLU A 275 -18.30 -11.25 -18.09
N ARG A 276 -18.69 -12.03 -19.10
CA ARG A 276 -20.05 -12.61 -19.17
C ARG A 276 -20.32 -13.56 -18.01
N ALA A 277 -19.40 -14.49 -17.75
CA ALA A 277 -19.54 -15.45 -16.64
C ALA A 277 -19.50 -14.73 -15.29
N ALA A 278 -18.59 -13.76 -15.14
CA ALA A 278 -18.47 -12.96 -13.93
C ALA A 278 -19.76 -12.18 -13.62
N ASN A 279 -20.34 -11.52 -14.63
CA ASN A 279 -21.59 -10.75 -14.50
C ASN A 279 -22.78 -11.65 -14.17
N GLN A 280 -22.86 -12.86 -14.73
CA GLN A 280 -23.92 -13.80 -14.39
C GLN A 280 -23.84 -14.23 -12.93
N VAL A 281 -22.66 -14.64 -12.46
CA VAL A 281 -22.45 -15.05 -11.07
C VAL A 281 -22.71 -13.88 -10.11
N ALA A 282 -22.31 -12.67 -10.48
CA ALA A 282 -22.61 -11.47 -9.70
C ALA A 282 -24.12 -11.18 -9.62
N ALA A 283 -24.86 -11.31 -10.73
CA ALA A 283 -26.31 -11.11 -10.74
C ALA A 283 -27.04 -12.12 -9.83
N GLU A 284 -26.62 -13.38 -9.83
CA GLU A 284 -27.16 -14.39 -8.92
C GLU A 284 -26.86 -14.08 -7.45
N ALA A 285 -25.64 -13.64 -7.14
CA ALA A 285 -25.27 -13.24 -5.79
C ALA A 285 -26.06 -12.02 -5.31
N LEU A 286 -26.31 -11.05 -6.18
CA LEU A 286 -27.12 -9.88 -5.89
C LEU A 286 -28.60 -10.24 -5.66
N ALA A 287 -29.16 -11.12 -6.51
CA ALA A 287 -30.53 -11.60 -6.35
C ALA A 287 -30.73 -12.36 -5.04
N TRP A 288 -29.70 -13.10 -4.59
CA TRP A 288 -29.69 -13.73 -3.28
C TRP A 288 -29.60 -12.71 -2.13
N ALA A 289 -28.76 -11.69 -2.25
CA ALA A 289 -28.53 -10.69 -1.21
C ALA A 289 -29.74 -9.77 -0.99
N GLU A 290 -30.40 -9.34 -2.07
CA GLU A 290 -31.42 -8.29 -2.07
C GLU A 290 -32.54 -8.45 -1.01
N PRO A 291 -33.20 -9.61 -0.84
CA PRO A 291 -34.23 -9.77 0.18
C PRO A 291 -33.68 -9.80 1.62
N LEU A 292 -32.37 -9.91 1.81
CA LEU A 292 -31.72 -10.07 3.12
C LEU A 292 -31.14 -8.76 3.68
N LEU A 293 -30.82 -7.79 2.81
CA LEU A 293 -30.11 -6.56 3.20
C LEU A 293 -30.84 -5.72 4.25
N ALA A 294 -32.18 -5.72 4.24
CA ALA A 294 -32.99 -5.00 5.22
C ALA A 294 -32.91 -5.61 6.63
N ALA A 295 -32.57 -6.89 6.75
CA ALA A 295 -32.48 -7.61 8.03
C ALA A 295 -31.09 -7.53 8.67
N GLY A 296 -30.07 -7.09 7.93
CA GLY A 296 -28.70 -6.96 8.42
C GLY A 296 -27.65 -7.27 7.35
N PRO A 297 -26.37 -7.32 7.73
CA PRO A 297 -25.30 -7.52 6.78
C PRO A 297 -25.31 -8.92 6.18
N VAL A 298 -25.17 -8.98 4.87
CA VAL A 298 -24.83 -10.21 4.14
C VAL A 298 -23.34 -10.27 3.88
N LEU A 299 -22.79 -11.47 3.69
CA LEU A 299 -21.40 -11.64 3.28
C LEU A 299 -21.32 -12.45 1.97
N VAL A 300 -20.77 -11.85 0.93
CA VAL A 300 -20.41 -12.53 -0.33
C VAL A 300 -18.90 -12.71 -0.37
N TYR A 301 -18.43 -13.93 -0.57
CA TYR A 301 -17.00 -14.22 -0.47
C TYR A 301 -16.51 -15.23 -1.50
N SER A 302 -15.25 -15.11 -1.91
CA SER A 302 -14.60 -16.04 -2.84
C SER A 302 -13.54 -16.91 -2.18
N THR A 303 -13.48 -16.93 -0.84
CA THR A 303 -12.55 -17.76 -0.06
C THR A 303 -12.88 -19.23 -0.32
N ALA A 304 -12.27 -19.80 -1.36
CA ALA A 304 -12.30 -21.23 -1.61
C ALA A 304 -11.21 -21.91 -0.78
N ASP A 305 -11.36 -23.21 -0.53
CA ASP A 305 -10.25 -24.00 0.01
C ASP A 305 -9.06 -24.00 -0.96
N ALA A 306 -7.86 -24.26 -0.43
CA ALA A 306 -6.63 -24.22 -1.21
C ALA A 306 -6.65 -25.17 -2.42
N ALA A 307 -7.38 -26.28 -2.32
CA ALA A 307 -7.53 -27.25 -3.40
C ALA A 307 -8.33 -26.69 -4.59
N THR A 308 -9.42 -25.97 -4.31
CA THR A 308 -10.24 -25.31 -5.35
C THR A 308 -9.47 -24.18 -6.02
N VAL A 309 -8.73 -23.38 -5.24
CA VAL A 309 -7.84 -22.33 -5.80
C VAL A 309 -6.80 -22.95 -6.72
N GLN A 310 -6.11 -24.01 -6.28
CA GLN A 310 -5.11 -24.70 -7.10
C GLN A 310 -5.69 -25.30 -8.38
N SER A 311 -6.89 -25.89 -8.31
CA SER A 311 -7.56 -26.45 -9.49
C SER A 311 -7.87 -25.36 -10.54
N VAL A 312 -8.46 -24.23 -10.12
CA VAL A 312 -8.81 -23.14 -11.05
C VAL A 312 -7.54 -22.48 -11.62
N GLN A 313 -6.49 -22.36 -10.81
CA GLN A 313 -5.19 -21.85 -11.26
C GLN A 313 -4.49 -22.80 -12.23
N ALA A 314 -4.67 -24.12 -12.09
CA ALA A 314 -4.11 -25.10 -13.02
C ALA A 314 -4.77 -25.01 -14.40
N ASP A 315 -6.07 -24.72 -14.45
CA ASP A 315 -6.82 -24.66 -15.70
C ASP A 315 -6.57 -23.36 -16.49
N TRP A 316 -6.48 -22.20 -15.82
CA TRP A 316 -6.44 -20.88 -16.49
C TRP A 316 -5.20 -20.04 -16.18
N GLY A 317 -4.30 -20.54 -15.33
CA GLY A 317 -3.18 -19.77 -14.81
C GLY A 317 -3.59 -18.86 -13.65
N VAL A 318 -2.61 -18.58 -12.77
CA VAL A 318 -2.81 -17.82 -11.53
C VAL A 318 -3.41 -16.44 -11.76
N GLN A 319 -2.93 -15.73 -12.79
CA GLN A 319 -3.36 -14.36 -13.07
C GLN A 319 -4.82 -14.30 -13.53
N ALA A 320 -5.19 -15.10 -14.54
CA ALA A 320 -6.55 -15.08 -15.09
C ALA A 320 -7.60 -15.53 -14.05
N ALA A 321 -7.26 -16.53 -13.22
CA ALA A 321 -8.11 -16.97 -12.12
C ALA A 321 -8.36 -15.84 -11.09
N GLY A 322 -7.29 -15.10 -10.72
CA GLY A 322 -7.39 -13.96 -9.83
C GLY A 322 -8.24 -12.83 -10.41
N GLU A 323 -7.99 -12.46 -11.67
CA GLU A 323 -8.74 -11.40 -12.37
C GLU A 323 -10.24 -11.72 -12.48
N ALA A 324 -10.60 -12.98 -12.77
CA ALA A 324 -12.00 -13.38 -12.87
C ALA A 324 -12.73 -13.25 -11.51
N VAL A 325 -12.09 -13.66 -10.41
CA VAL A 325 -12.64 -13.49 -9.07
C VAL A 325 -12.77 -12.00 -8.71
N GLU A 326 -11.76 -11.19 -9.01
CA GLU A 326 -11.81 -9.74 -8.79
C GLU A 326 -12.97 -9.09 -9.56
N GLN A 327 -13.21 -9.49 -10.81
CA GLN A 327 -14.31 -8.98 -11.63
C GLN A 327 -15.69 -9.27 -11.03
N VAL A 328 -15.93 -10.50 -10.54
CA VAL A 328 -17.19 -10.88 -9.89
C VAL A 328 -17.41 -10.05 -8.64
N LEU A 329 -16.41 -9.99 -7.76
CA LEU A 329 -16.53 -9.25 -6.50
C LEU A 329 -16.71 -7.75 -6.73
N ALA A 330 -16.08 -7.20 -7.77
CA ALA A 330 -16.29 -5.81 -8.19
C ALA A 330 -17.71 -5.57 -8.73
N ALA A 331 -18.27 -6.51 -9.50
CA ALA A 331 -19.65 -6.43 -9.97
C ALA A 331 -20.66 -6.54 -8.81
N VAL A 332 -20.43 -7.47 -7.88
CA VAL A 332 -21.24 -7.60 -6.65
C VAL A 332 -21.17 -6.32 -5.81
N ALA A 333 -19.97 -5.80 -5.55
CA ALA A 333 -19.82 -4.57 -4.76
C ALA A 333 -20.58 -3.38 -5.38
N ARG A 334 -20.48 -3.19 -6.71
CA ARG A 334 -21.24 -2.14 -7.42
C ARG A 334 -22.75 -2.34 -7.28
N GLY A 335 -23.24 -3.56 -7.51
CA GLY A 335 -24.67 -3.85 -7.42
C GLY A 335 -25.24 -3.77 -6.00
N LEU A 336 -24.41 -3.97 -4.96
CA LEU A 336 -24.79 -3.75 -3.56
C LEU A 336 -24.95 -2.26 -3.25
N VAL A 337 -24.03 -1.42 -3.74
CA VAL A 337 -24.12 0.05 -3.60
C VAL A 337 -25.37 0.58 -4.30
N GLU A 338 -25.69 0.09 -5.50
CA GLU A 338 -26.94 0.44 -6.21
C GLU A 338 -28.21 0.05 -5.43
N ARG A 339 -28.11 -0.91 -4.49
CA ARG A 339 -29.20 -1.36 -3.60
C ARG A 339 -29.22 -0.64 -2.25
N GLY A 340 -28.36 0.37 -2.06
CA GLY A 340 -28.34 1.20 -0.87
C GLY A 340 -27.47 0.68 0.28
N VAL A 341 -26.54 -0.24 0.00
CA VAL A 341 -25.41 -0.58 0.91
C VAL A 341 -24.37 0.53 0.92
#